data_AF-Q1Q3I9-F1
#
_entry.id   AF-Q1Q3I9-F1
#
_cell.length_a   1.000
_cell.length_b   1.000
_cell.length_c   1.000
_cell.angle_alpha   90.00
_cell.angle_beta   90.00
_cell.angle_gamma   90.00
#
_symmetry.space_group_name_H-M   'P 1'
#
loop_
_entity.id
_entity.type
_entity.pdbx_description
1 polymer ?
#
loop_
_entity_poly.entity_id
_entity_poly.type
_entity_poly.pdbx_seq_one_letter_code
_entity_poly.pdbx_strand_id
1 'polypeptide(L)'
;MNQMIEKAQTRLKELSPFIITLCVLLSAGWATEVFWDFFEYLTKENIMLHRLLKIVSVVFFFSMAYLLYRKRNVFFRPRTRYFSYDENPEKRKHLVLFLSNLPKKLEETNGIPKGLHLIYEIDKDIETIELLKQEPQHPILWKWEMPLRAIRHHMGILETVTLICSPESINQVYMFLHLCEKYNSFRQIRFYLLARKGDTNKLLQLSPDVTINGYQGFDFEEFDRLSHALWFLLSEFKKNKYKEEEIMIDITGGQKPTSVIGASMTFNLKIKLQYVQTNLPWHVVSYDVLLSSADSGELDS
;
A
#
# COMPACT_ATOMS: atom_id res chain seq x y z
N MET A 1 -12.02 38.87 -10.95
CA MET A 1 -10.64 39.38 -11.07
C MET A 1 -9.73 38.86 -9.96
N ASN A 2 -10.10 39.00 -8.67
CA ASN A 2 -9.31 38.47 -7.55
C ASN A 2 -9.10 36.93 -7.59
N GLN A 3 -10.15 36.15 -7.89
CA GLN A 3 -10.02 34.69 -8.04
C GLN A 3 -9.07 34.25 -9.17
N MET A 4 -8.99 35.02 -10.27
CA MET A 4 -8.06 34.71 -11.36
C MET A 4 -6.60 34.99 -10.99
N ILE A 5 -6.35 36.08 -10.25
CA ILE A 5 -5.01 36.44 -9.77
C ILE A 5 -4.54 35.42 -8.73
N GLU A 6 -5.42 35.01 -7.83
CA GLU A 6 -5.14 34.00 -6.81
C GLU A 6 -4.83 32.64 -7.45
N LYS A 7 -5.64 32.20 -8.43
CA LYS A 7 -5.38 30.97 -9.20
C LYS A 7 -4.06 31.02 -9.98
N ALA A 8 -3.68 32.17 -10.53
CA ALA A 8 -2.41 32.36 -11.23
C ALA A 8 -1.20 32.31 -10.27
N GLN A 9 -1.30 32.94 -9.09
CA GLN A 9 -0.24 32.90 -8.07
C GLN A 9 -0.01 31.49 -7.52
N THR A 10 -1.08 30.71 -7.36
CA THR A 10 -1.00 29.33 -6.88
C THR A 10 -0.33 28.43 -7.92
N ARG A 11 -0.71 28.54 -9.21
CA ARG A 11 -0.04 27.85 -10.32
C ARG A 11 1.45 28.20 -10.45
N LEU A 12 1.82 29.46 -10.23
CA LEU A 12 3.22 29.89 -10.20
C LEU A 12 4.01 29.25 -9.05
N LYS A 13 3.41 29.08 -7.87
CA LYS A 13 4.05 28.38 -6.75
C LYS A 13 4.21 26.88 -7.03
N GLU A 14 3.26 26.26 -7.70
CA GLU A 14 3.28 24.84 -8.10
C GLU A 14 4.34 24.55 -9.16
N LEU A 15 4.50 25.45 -10.14
CA LEU A 15 5.52 25.33 -11.18
C LEU A 15 6.92 25.69 -10.68
N SER A 16 7.05 26.40 -9.54
CA SER A 16 8.34 26.88 -9.05
C SER A 16 9.39 25.78 -8.82
N PRO A 17 9.09 24.62 -8.21
CA PRO A 17 10.07 23.53 -8.06
C PRO A 17 10.41 22.92 -9.43
N PHE A 18 9.42 22.86 -10.32
CA PHE A 18 9.48 22.65 -11.77
C PHE A 18 10.63 23.38 -12.46
N ILE A 19 10.49 24.70 -12.42
CA ILE A 19 11.38 25.66 -13.06
C ILE A 19 12.77 25.60 -12.43
N ILE A 20 12.85 25.49 -11.09
CA ILE A 20 14.14 25.36 -10.40
C ILE A 20 14.86 24.08 -10.85
N THR A 21 14.18 22.93 -10.93
CA THR A 21 14.77 21.68 -11.44
C THR A 21 15.28 21.84 -12.87
N LEU A 22 14.49 22.46 -13.75
CA LEU A 22 14.90 22.74 -15.12
C LEU A 22 16.14 23.64 -15.18
N CYS A 23 16.18 24.71 -14.38
CA CYS A 23 17.34 25.59 -14.26
C CYS A 23 18.58 24.83 -13.77
N VAL A 24 18.46 23.94 -12.78
CA VAL A 24 19.57 23.09 -12.33
C VAL A 24 20.06 22.18 -13.45
N LEU A 25 19.16 21.49 -14.17
CA LEU A 25 19.53 20.61 -15.27
C LEU A 25 20.24 21.34 -16.42
N LEU A 26 19.71 22.50 -16.84
CA LEU A 26 20.30 23.30 -17.92
C LEU A 26 21.64 23.91 -17.51
N SER A 27 21.73 24.42 -16.27
CA SER A 27 22.98 24.99 -15.75
C SER A 27 24.03 23.93 -15.39
N ALA A 28 23.66 22.66 -15.20
CA ALA A 28 24.61 21.58 -14.96
C ALA A 28 25.53 21.35 -16.16
N GLY A 29 25.01 21.42 -17.40
CA GLY A 29 25.81 21.31 -18.62
C GLY A 29 26.85 22.42 -18.71
N TRP A 30 26.43 23.67 -18.51
CA TRP A 30 27.32 24.83 -18.50
C TRP A 30 28.33 24.80 -17.37
N ALA A 31 27.91 24.39 -16.16
CA ALA A 31 28.83 24.22 -15.04
C ALA A 31 29.89 23.16 -15.36
N THR A 32 29.51 22.05 -15.99
CA THR A 32 30.44 20.98 -16.37
C THR A 32 31.47 21.45 -17.40
N GLU A 33 31.04 22.19 -18.43
CA GLU A 33 31.95 22.83 -19.40
C GLU A 33 32.89 23.84 -18.71
N VAL A 34 32.37 24.64 -17.78
CA VAL A 34 33.18 25.57 -16.98
C VAL A 34 34.20 24.83 -16.11
N PHE A 35 33.83 23.69 -15.53
CA PHE A 35 34.73 22.86 -14.71
C PHE A 35 35.88 22.26 -15.53
N TRP A 36 35.60 21.73 -16.72
CA TRP A 36 36.64 21.22 -17.64
C TRP A 36 37.55 22.33 -18.13
N ASP A 37 36.94 23.43 -18.57
CA ASP A 37 37.68 24.60 -19.01
C ASP A 37 38.52 25.21 -17.89
N PHE A 38 38.08 25.16 -16.62
CA PHE A 38 38.84 25.68 -15.48
C PHE A 38 40.16 24.90 -15.28
N PHE A 39 40.13 23.58 -15.47
CA PHE A 39 41.34 22.75 -15.43
C PHE A 39 42.28 23.04 -16.62
N GLU A 40 41.73 23.31 -17.81
CA GLU A 40 42.54 23.70 -18.98
C GLU A 40 43.10 25.13 -18.85
N TYR A 41 42.34 26.07 -18.30
CA TYR A 41 42.69 27.50 -18.18
C TYR A 41 43.70 27.83 -17.09
N LEU A 42 44.09 26.87 -16.26
CA LEU A 42 45.23 27.01 -15.34
C LEU A 42 46.57 27.26 -16.07
N THR A 43 46.57 27.23 -17.42
CA THR A 43 47.78 27.40 -18.24
C THR A 43 47.76 28.56 -19.26
N LYS A 44 46.67 29.32 -19.44
CA LYS A 44 46.66 30.44 -20.42
C LYS A 44 45.92 31.72 -20.00
N GLU A 45 46.47 32.82 -20.50
CA GLU A 45 46.13 34.19 -20.13
C GLU A 45 44.94 34.76 -20.92
N ASN A 46 44.06 35.41 -20.15
CA ASN A 46 43.39 36.68 -20.44
C ASN A 46 42.22 36.77 -21.44
N ILE A 47 41.00 36.46 -20.95
CA ILE A 47 39.77 37.21 -21.30
C ILE A 47 38.93 37.37 -20.01
N MET A 48 39.00 38.55 -19.38
CA MET A 48 38.28 38.90 -18.13
C MET A 48 36.77 38.60 -18.20
N LEU A 49 36.13 38.94 -19.32
CA LEU A 49 34.68 38.72 -19.54
C LEU A 49 34.31 37.23 -19.51
N HIS A 50 35.18 36.38 -20.06
CA HIS A 50 34.95 34.94 -20.14
C HIS A 50 35.08 34.29 -18.76
N ARG A 51 36.04 34.74 -17.94
CA ARG A 51 36.17 34.31 -16.54
C ARG A 51 34.96 34.74 -15.70
N LEU A 52 34.46 35.96 -15.90
CA LEU A 52 33.28 36.46 -15.18
C LEU A 52 32.01 35.65 -15.51
N LEU A 53 31.74 35.39 -16.79
CA LEU A 53 30.61 34.56 -17.22
C LEU A 53 30.66 33.15 -16.61
N LYS A 54 31.85 32.54 -16.56
CA LYS A 54 32.07 31.23 -15.96
C LYS A 54 31.75 31.19 -14.47
N ILE A 55 32.23 32.19 -13.71
CA ILE A 55 31.95 32.32 -12.28
C ILE A 55 30.43 32.51 -12.05
N VAL A 56 29.77 33.34 -12.86
CA VAL A 56 28.33 33.57 -12.77
C VAL A 56 27.54 32.28 -13.02
N SER A 57 27.90 31.49 -14.04
CA SER A 57 27.25 30.21 -14.34
C SER A 57 27.37 29.20 -13.20
N VAL A 58 28.55 29.09 -12.58
CA VAL A 58 28.81 28.20 -11.43
C VAL A 58 28.01 28.65 -10.21
N VAL A 59 28.03 29.95 -9.88
CA VAL A 59 27.26 30.52 -8.76
C VAL A 59 25.76 30.33 -8.99
N PHE A 60 25.28 30.51 -10.23
CA PHE A 60 23.89 30.29 -10.60
C PHE A 60 23.47 28.83 -10.40
N PHE A 61 24.28 27.87 -10.87
CA PHE A 61 24.02 26.43 -10.66
C PHE A 61 23.91 26.09 -9.17
N PHE A 62 24.89 26.48 -8.35
CA PHE A 62 24.86 26.18 -6.91
C PHE A 62 23.71 26.89 -6.19
N SER A 63 23.36 28.11 -6.61
CA SER A 63 22.20 28.83 -6.07
C SER A 63 20.89 28.11 -6.39
N MET A 64 20.71 27.67 -7.64
CA MET A 64 19.53 26.90 -8.05
C MET A 64 19.47 25.53 -7.38
N ALA A 65 20.59 24.84 -7.23
CA ALA A 65 20.68 23.58 -6.50
C ALA A 65 20.34 23.76 -5.01
N TYR A 66 20.80 24.84 -4.38
CA TYR A 66 20.46 25.18 -3.00
C TYR A 66 18.97 25.51 -2.85
N LEU A 67 18.39 26.27 -3.78
CA LEU A 67 16.95 26.55 -3.79
C LEU A 67 16.14 25.27 -4.00
N LEU A 68 16.59 24.36 -4.87
CA LEU A 68 15.98 23.05 -5.09
C LEU A 68 16.01 22.23 -3.80
N TYR A 69 17.16 22.17 -3.12
CA TYR A 69 17.31 21.48 -1.84
C TYR A 69 16.39 22.05 -0.75
N ARG A 70 16.20 23.37 -0.70
CA ARG A 70 15.24 24.01 0.22
C ARG A 70 13.79 23.72 -0.13
N LYS A 71 13.49 23.54 -1.42
CA LYS A 71 12.14 23.23 -1.93
C LYS A 71 11.86 21.74 -2.05
N ARG A 72 12.79 20.86 -1.63
CA ARG A 72 12.66 19.40 -1.76
C ARG A 72 11.37 18.83 -1.16
N ASN A 73 10.88 19.42 -0.07
CA ASN A 73 9.66 18.99 0.62
C ASN A 73 8.36 19.37 -0.12
N VAL A 74 8.45 20.10 -1.24
CA VAL A 74 7.31 20.51 -2.08
C VAL A 74 7.02 19.47 -3.17
N PHE A 75 7.96 18.58 -3.49
CA PHE A 75 7.82 17.67 -4.63
C PHE A 75 6.85 16.51 -4.39
N PHE A 76 6.65 16.09 -3.15
CA PHE A 76 5.85 14.90 -2.87
C PHE A 76 4.95 15.17 -1.67
N ARG A 77 3.66 15.29 -1.95
CA ARG A 77 2.63 15.22 -0.91
C ARG A 77 1.78 13.98 -1.16
N PRO A 78 1.70 13.03 -0.21
CA PRO A 78 0.78 11.92 -0.35
C PRO A 78 -0.65 12.46 -0.37
N ARG A 79 -1.41 12.02 -1.34
CA ARG A 79 -2.85 12.25 -1.47
C ARG A 79 -3.55 10.91 -1.48
N THR A 80 -4.76 10.87 -0.94
CA THR A 80 -5.61 9.68 -0.95
C THR A 80 -6.84 9.97 -1.78
N ARG A 81 -7.08 9.20 -2.82
CA ARG A 81 -8.38 9.12 -3.48
C ARG A 81 -9.20 8.04 -2.78
N TYR A 82 -10.39 8.42 -2.32
CA TYR A 82 -11.33 7.54 -1.65
C TYR A 82 -12.34 7.02 -2.67
N PHE A 83 -12.57 5.71 -2.67
CA PHE A 83 -13.60 5.05 -3.46
C PHE A 83 -14.53 4.31 -2.50
N SER A 84 -15.76 4.80 -2.38
CA SER A 84 -16.76 4.20 -1.50
C SER A 84 -17.48 3.02 -2.19
N TYR A 85 -18.28 2.28 -1.42
CA TYR A 85 -19.21 1.27 -1.97
C TYR A 85 -20.17 1.83 -3.01
N ASP A 86 -20.66 3.06 -2.81
CA ASP A 86 -21.55 3.75 -3.74
C ASP A 86 -20.88 4.06 -5.08
N GLU A 87 -19.54 4.13 -5.08
CA GLU A 87 -18.70 4.26 -6.28
C GLU A 87 -18.27 2.89 -6.86
N ASN A 88 -18.77 1.78 -6.30
CA ASN A 88 -18.46 0.39 -6.64
C ASN A 88 -16.94 0.10 -6.66
N PRO A 89 -16.32 -0.13 -5.49
CA PRO A 89 -14.88 -0.27 -5.37
C PRO A 89 -14.40 -1.42 -6.23
N GLU A 90 -13.34 -1.19 -6.98
CA GLU A 90 -12.85 -2.13 -7.98
C GLU A 90 -12.55 -3.51 -7.37
N LYS A 91 -12.94 -4.55 -8.10
CA LYS A 91 -12.56 -5.92 -7.76
C LYS A 91 -11.13 -6.19 -8.24
N ARG A 92 -10.40 -7.05 -7.53
CA ARG A 92 -9.00 -7.42 -7.85
C ARG A 92 -8.81 -8.94 -7.80
N LYS A 93 -7.83 -9.46 -8.54
CA LYS A 93 -7.57 -10.91 -8.67
C LYS A 93 -6.67 -11.44 -7.56
N HIS A 94 -5.85 -10.60 -6.96
CA HIS A 94 -4.90 -10.97 -5.92
C HIS A 94 -5.14 -10.13 -4.67
N LEU A 95 -5.54 -10.76 -3.58
CA LEU A 95 -5.83 -10.10 -2.32
C LEU A 95 -4.75 -10.44 -1.29
N VAL A 96 -4.21 -9.43 -0.60
CA VAL A 96 -3.32 -9.59 0.55
C VAL A 96 -4.09 -9.27 1.83
N LEU A 97 -4.11 -10.18 2.80
CA LEU A 97 -4.85 -10.05 4.05
C LEU A 97 -3.93 -10.21 5.26
N PHE A 98 -4.09 -9.33 6.25
CA PHE A 98 -3.54 -9.55 7.59
C PHE A 98 -4.53 -10.38 8.42
N LEU A 99 -4.20 -11.64 8.67
CA LEU A 99 -5.08 -12.54 9.41
C LEU A 99 -5.06 -12.18 10.89
N SER A 100 -6.24 -11.92 11.45
CA SER A 100 -6.39 -11.56 12.85
C SER A 100 -6.35 -12.79 13.76
N ASN A 101 -5.62 -12.69 14.88
CA ASN A 101 -5.59 -13.71 15.92
C ASN A 101 -6.94 -13.84 16.64
N LEU A 102 -7.47 -15.05 16.70
CA LEU A 102 -8.64 -15.40 17.51
C LEU A 102 -8.23 -15.74 18.95
N PRO A 103 -9.11 -15.48 19.94
CA PRO A 103 -8.93 -15.97 21.29
C PRO A 103 -8.86 -17.50 21.33
N LYS A 104 -7.99 -18.09 22.17
CA LYS A 104 -7.80 -19.54 22.31
C LYS A 104 -9.10 -20.34 22.50
N LYS A 105 -10.09 -19.79 23.20
CA LYS A 105 -11.41 -20.43 23.38
C LYS A 105 -12.14 -20.74 22.07
N LEU A 106 -11.81 -20.04 20.98
CA LEU A 106 -12.38 -20.28 19.65
C LEU A 106 -11.59 -21.33 18.87
N GLU A 107 -10.41 -21.75 19.32
CA GLU A 107 -9.66 -22.83 18.67
C GLU A 107 -10.40 -24.17 18.80
N GLU A 108 -11.05 -24.40 19.94
CA GLU A 108 -11.91 -25.57 20.20
C GLU A 108 -13.11 -25.67 19.24
N THR A 109 -13.55 -24.54 18.69
CA THR A 109 -14.71 -24.45 17.79
C THR A 109 -14.31 -24.15 16.34
N ASN A 110 -13.06 -24.46 15.95
CA ASN A 110 -12.51 -24.19 14.62
C ASN A 110 -12.66 -22.71 14.20
N GLY A 111 -12.60 -21.81 15.18
CA GLY A 111 -12.68 -20.37 15.01
C GLY A 111 -14.10 -19.80 15.02
N ILE A 112 -15.15 -20.62 15.10
CA ILE A 112 -16.55 -20.17 15.02
C ILE A 112 -17.09 -19.86 16.42
N PRO A 113 -17.57 -18.64 16.72
CA PRO A 113 -18.12 -18.30 18.03
C PRO A 113 -19.39 -19.09 18.36
N LYS A 114 -19.60 -19.38 19.65
CA LYS A 114 -20.83 -20.00 20.14
C LYS A 114 -22.04 -19.14 19.75
N GLY A 115 -23.07 -19.77 19.20
CA GLY A 115 -24.29 -19.10 18.72
C GLY A 115 -24.25 -18.71 17.24
N LEU A 116 -23.08 -18.76 16.58
CA LEU A 116 -22.98 -18.60 15.14
C LEU A 116 -23.06 -19.98 14.46
N HIS A 117 -24.07 -20.16 13.62
CA HIS A 117 -24.22 -21.35 12.78
C HIS A 117 -24.05 -20.93 11.31
N LEU A 118 -23.02 -21.45 10.66
CA LEU A 118 -22.73 -21.19 9.25
C LEU A 118 -23.34 -22.29 8.38
N ILE A 119 -24.05 -21.88 7.33
CA ILE A 119 -24.58 -22.79 6.31
C ILE A 119 -23.64 -22.91 5.09
N TYR A 120 -22.53 -22.18 5.12
CA TYR A 120 -21.48 -22.14 4.09
C TYR A 120 -21.96 -21.57 2.75
N GLU A 121 -22.91 -20.65 2.83
CA GLU A 121 -23.33 -19.77 1.74
C GLU A 121 -22.91 -18.34 2.09
N ILE A 122 -21.82 -17.85 1.50
CA ILE A 122 -21.13 -16.64 1.96
C ILE A 122 -22.04 -15.41 2.06
N ASP A 123 -22.96 -15.20 1.11
CA ASP A 123 -23.86 -14.06 1.15
C ASP A 123 -24.82 -14.14 2.34
N LYS A 124 -25.45 -15.30 2.56
CA LYS A 124 -26.39 -15.56 3.66
C LYS A 124 -25.71 -15.60 5.03
N ASP A 125 -24.50 -16.18 5.09
CA ASP A 125 -23.74 -16.24 6.33
C ASP A 125 -23.29 -14.85 6.77
N ILE A 126 -22.89 -13.98 5.84
CA ILE A 126 -22.59 -12.58 6.15
C ILE A 126 -23.85 -11.85 6.64
N GLU A 127 -25.00 -12.00 5.98
CA GLU A 127 -26.28 -11.43 6.45
C GLU A 127 -26.64 -11.91 7.87
N THR A 128 -26.43 -13.21 8.15
CA THR A 128 -26.66 -13.80 9.47
C THR A 128 -25.73 -13.19 10.53
N ILE A 129 -24.45 -13.03 10.21
CA ILE A 129 -23.48 -12.39 11.12
C ILE A 129 -23.87 -10.93 11.40
N GLU A 130 -24.38 -10.20 10.40
CA GLU A 130 -24.87 -8.82 10.58
C GLU A 130 -26.03 -8.73 11.56
N LEU A 131 -27.01 -9.64 11.41
CA LEU A 131 -28.15 -9.72 12.32
C LEU A 131 -27.71 -10.03 13.75
N LEU A 132 -26.86 -11.05 13.92
CA LEU A 132 -26.35 -11.48 15.23
C LEU A 132 -25.45 -10.43 15.89
N LYS A 133 -24.74 -9.60 15.11
CA LYS A 133 -23.95 -8.48 15.63
C LYS A 133 -24.82 -7.35 16.16
N GLN A 134 -26.03 -7.18 15.63
CA GLN A 134 -26.97 -6.13 16.05
C GLN A 134 -27.83 -6.53 17.26
N GLU A 135 -27.69 -7.77 17.77
CA GLU A 135 -28.45 -8.22 18.93
C GLU A 135 -28.10 -7.40 20.19
N PRO A 136 -29.07 -6.70 20.81
CA PRO A 136 -28.77 -5.77 21.92
C PRO A 136 -28.20 -6.42 23.18
N GLN A 137 -28.51 -7.69 23.40
CA GLN A 137 -28.17 -8.39 24.64
C GLN A 137 -26.80 -9.07 24.55
N HIS A 138 -26.49 -9.71 23.42
CA HIS A 138 -25.27 -10.50 23.23
C HIS A 138 -24.75 -10.41 21.79
N PRO A 139 -24.16 -9.27 21.37
CA PRO A 139 -23.67 -9.11 20.01
C PRO A 139 -22.53 -10.09 19.71
N ILE A 140 -22.64 -10.82 18.60
CA ILE A 140 -21.55 -11.70 18.13
C ILE A 140 -20.55 -10.87 17.32
N LEU A 141 -19.36 -10.66 17.92
CA LEU A 141 -18.22 -10.00 17.27
C LEU A 141 -17.18 -11.05 16.85
N TRP A 142 -17.10 -11.30 15.54
CA TRP A 142 -16.22 -12.33 15.00
C TRP A 142 -15.14 -11.74 14.08
N LYS A 143 -13.87 -11.88 14.47
CA LYS A 143 -12.77 -11.23 13.74
C LYS A 143 -12.58 -11.74 12.30
N TRP A 144 -12.91 -13.01 12.03
CA TRP A 144 -12.77 -13.58 10.68
C TRP A 144 -13.89 -13.16 9.73
N GLU A 145 -14.94 -12.49 10.21
CA GLU A 145 -15.94 -11.85 9.36
C GLU A 145 -15.29 -10.84 8.39
N MET A 146 -14.34 -10.02 8.84
CA MET A 146 -13.72 -8.99 8.00
C MET A 146 -12.94 -9.61 6.82
N PRO A 147 -12.04 -10.60 7.02
CA PRO A 147 -11.45 -11.37 5.93
C PRO A 147 -12.48 -12.02 4.99
N LEU A 148 -13.58 -12.56 5.51
CA LEU A 148 -14.63 -13.16 4.68
C LEU A 148 -15.33 -12.13 3.78
N ARG A 149 -15.64 -10.94 4.30
CA ARG A 149 -16.19 -9.81 3.53
C ARG A 149 -15.22 -9.32 2.46
N ALA A 150 -13.95 -9.19 2.84
CA ALA A 150 -12.87 -8.82 1.94
C ALA A 150 -12.77 -9.77 0.74
N ILE A 151 -12.81 -11.09 0.99
CA ILE A 151 -12.80 -12.11 -0.06
C ILE A 151 -14.10 -12.04 -0.90
N ARG A 152 -15.26 -11.94 -0.24
CA ARG A 152 -16.59 -11.86 -0.87
C ARG A 152 -16.66 -10.73 -1.91
N HIS A 153 -16.13 -9.54 -1.58
CA HIS A 153 -16.12 -8.39 -2.48
C HIS A 153 -15.49 -8.68 -3.84
N HIS A 154 -14.41 -9.46 -3.86
CA HIS A 154 -13.67 -9.79 -5.09
C HIS A 154 -14.17 -11.05 -5.82
N MET A 155 -15.23 -11.70 -5.33
CA MET A 155 -15.79 -12.88 -5.98
C MET A 155 -16.14 -12.62 -7.45
N GLY A 156 -15.91 -13.64 -8.27
CA GLY A 156 -16.06 -13.63 -9.72
C GLY A 156 -14.75 -13.44 -10.48
N ILE A 157 -13.75 -12.79 -9.87
CA ILE A 157 -12.42 -12.60 -10.48
C ILE A 157 -11.25 -12.93 -9.55
N LEU A 158 -11.49 -13.09 -8.25
CA LEU A 158 -10.44 -13.40 -7.28
C LEU A 158 -9.80 -14.77 -7.59
N GLU A 159 -8.49 -14.77 -7.79
CA GLU A 159 -7.70 -15.97 -8.07
C GLU A 159 -6.84 -16.39 -6.88
N THR A 160 -6.30 -15.44 -6.12
CA THR A 160 -5.38 -15.74 -5.02
C THR A 160 -5.61 -14.87 -3.79
N VAL A 161 -5.40 -15.47 -2.62
CA VAL A 161 -5.38 -14.77 -1.32
C VAL A 161 -4.05 -15.05 -0.63
N THR A 162 -3.26 -14.03 -0.35
CA THR A 162 -2.03 -14.13 0.45
C THR A 162 -2.31 -13.69 1.87
N LEU A 163 -2.14 -14.60 2.81
CA LEU A 163 -2.27 -14.38 4.25
C LEU A 163 -0.93 -13.93 4.84
N ILE A 164 -0.98 -12.89 5.66
CA ILE A 164 0.12 -12.41 6.51
C ILE A 164 -0.37 -12.55 7.95
N CYS A 165 0.38 -13.30 8.76
CA CYS A 165 -0.02 -13.58 10.14
C CYS A 165 0.96 -12.96 11.14
N SER A 166 0.45 -12.65 12.32
CA SER A 166 1.25 -12.39 13.52
C SER A 166 1.84 -13.70 14.09
N PRO A 167 2.79 -13.64 15.04
CA PRO A 167 3.30 -14.85 15.71
C PRO A 167 2.20 -15.68 16.37
N GLU A 168 1.12 -15.05 16.82
CA GLU A 168 -0.02 -15.72 17.46
C GLU A 168 -0.99 -16.33 16.45
N SER A 169 -1.27 -15.62 15.35
CA SER A 169 -2.29 -16.03 14.37
C SER A 169 -1.79 -17.06 13.35
N ILE A 170 -0.48 -17.23 13.19
CA ILE A 170 0.07 -18.18 12.20
C ILE A 170 -0.40 -19.62 12.44
N ASN A 171 -0.58 -20.03 13.70
CA ASN A 171 -1.05 -21.37 14.05
C ASN A 171 -2.54 -21.58 13.70
N GLN A 172 -3.27 -20.51 13.43
CA GLN A 172 -4.69 -20.54 13.08
C GLN A 172 -4.92 -20.49 11.56
N VAL A 173 -3.85 -20.45 10.75
CA VAL A 173 -3.98 -20.30 9.29
C VAL A 173 -4.75 -21.46 8.66
N TYR A 174 -4.52 -22.69 9.12
CA TYR A 174 -5.23 -23.87 8.61
C TYR A 174 -6.69 -23.92 9.05
N MET A 175 -7.00 -23.39 10.23
CA MET A 175 -8.40 -23.26 10.65
C MET A 175 -9.15 -22.28 9.74
N PHE A 176 -8.52 -21.14 9.40
CA PHE A 176 -9.10 -20.18 8.47
C PHE A 176 -9.21 -20.75 7.04
N LEU A 177 -8.19 -21.47 6.57
CA LEU A 177 -8.23 -22.15 5.29
C LEU A 177 -9.36 -23.19 5.24
N HIS A 178 -9.46 -24.05 6.25
CA HIS A 178 -10.51 -25.06 6.34
C HIS A 178 -11.91 -24.43 6.37
N LEU A 179 -12.08 -23.31 7.06
CA LEU A 179 -13.33 -22.54 7.00
C LEU A 179 -13.62 -22.07 5.57
N CYS A 180 -12.63 -21.51 4.87
CA CYS A 180 -12.79 -21.03 3.50
C CYS A 180 -13.15 -22.17 2.53
N GLU A 181 -12.54 -23.34 2.68
CA GLU A 181 -12.79 -24.52 1.83
C GLU A 181 -14.23 -25.03 1.89
N LYS A 182 -14.94 -24.78 3.00
CA LYS A 182 -16.36 -25.15 3.15
C LYS A 182 -17.28 -24.32 2.26
N TYR A 183 -16.89 -23.08 1.93
CA TYR A 183 -17.63 -22.23 1.00
C TYR A 183 -17.33 -22.65 -0.44
N ASN A 184 -18.33 -23.18 -1.15
CA ASN A 184 -18.16 -23.62 -2.54
C ASN A 184 -17.67 -22.48 -3.46
N SER A 185 -18.07 -21.24 -3.17
CA SER A 185 -17.62 -20.02 -3.86
C SER A 185 -16.12 -19.75 -3.75
N PHE A 186 -15.43 -20.32 -2.76
CA PHE A 186 -14.01 -20.07 -2.50
C PHE A 186 -13.09 -21.18 -3.02
N ARG A 187 -13.65 -22.30 -3.50
CA ARG A 187 -12.86 -23.51 -3.87
C ARG A 187 -11.79 -23.26 -4.94
N GLN A 188 -11.97 -22.28 -5.82
CA GLN A 188 -11.03 -21.98 -6.90
C GLN A 188 -9.91 -21.00 -6.47
N ILE A 189 -10.01 -20.43 -5.28
CA ILE A 189 -9.05 -19.45 -4.76
C ILE A 189 -7.81 -20.19 -4.26
N ARG A 190 -6.64 -19.80 -4.74
CA ARG A 190 -5.37 -20.29 -4.21
C ARG A 190 -4.95 -19.47 -3.01
N PHE A 191 -4.73 -20.13 -1.87
CA PHE A 191 -4.24 -19.48 -0.67
C PHE A 191 -2.73 -19.56 -0.58
N TYR A 192 -2.11 -18.45 -0.20
CA TYR A 192 -0.69 -18.37 0.08
C TYR A 192 -0.48 -17.87 1.51
N LEU A 193 0.64 -18.25 2.11
CA LEU A 193 1.13 -17.71 3.37
C LEU A 193 2.46 -17.02 3.12
N LEU A 194 2.52 -15.73 3.42
CA LEU A 194 3.79 -15.04 3.60
C LEU A 194 4.23 -15.31 5.04
N ALA A 195 5.37 -15.96 5.22
CA ALA A 195 5.93 -16.27 6.52
C ALA A 195 7.46 -16.21 6.51
N ARG A 196 8.04 -16.29 7.71
CA ARG A 196 9.47 -16.27 7.94
C ARG A 196 9.98 -17.66 8.30
N LYS A 197 11.17 -18.02 7.81
CA LYS A 197 11.95 -19.17 8.27
C LYS A 197 13.38 -18.71 8.57
N GLY A 198 13.75 -18.63 9.85
CA GLY A 198 14.98 -17.95 10.27
C GLY A 198 14.90 -16.46 9.94
N ASP A 199 15.90 -15.93 9.23
CA ASP A 199 15.90 -14.53 8.76
C ASP A 199 15.35 -14.36 7.33
N THR A 200 14.81 -15.41 6.73
CA THR A 200 14.34 -15.38 5.34
C THR A 200 12.83 -15.34 5.23
N ASN A 201 12.33 -14.50 4.34
CA ASN A 201 10.92 -14.48 3.94
C ASN A 201 10.64 -15.57 2.92
N LYS A 202 9.47 -16.20 3.03
CA LYS A 202 9.00 -17.28 2.15
C LYS A 202 7.54 -17.05 1.82
N LEU A 203 7.21 -17.24 0.55
CA LEU A 203 5.84 -17.31 0.08
C LEU A 203 5.50 -18.79 -0.15
N LEU A 204 4.59 -19.31 0.65
CA LEU A 204 4.17 -20.71 0.62
C LEU A 204 2.79 -20.80 0.00
N GLN A 205 2.59 -21.68 -0.97
CA GLN A 205 1.23 -22.04 -1.38
C GLN A 205 0.66 -23.00 -0.33
N LEU A 206 -0.46 -22.62 0.28
CA LEU A 206 -1.12 -23.43 1.28
C LEU A 206 -1.89 -24.57 0.60
N SER A 207 -1.74 -25.77 1.16
CA SER A 207 -2.53 -26.95 0.84
C SER A 207 -2.50 -27.88 2.05
N PRO A 208 -3.42 -28.86 2.15
CA PRO A 208 -3.46 -29.81 3.26
C PRO A 208 -2.14 -30.55 3.51
N ASP A 209 -1.32 -30.75 2.47
CA ASP A 209 -0.08 -31.53 2.53
C ASP A 209 1.16 -30.69 2.90
N VAL A 210 1.06 -29.36 2.85
CA VAL A 210 2.16 -28.46 3.23
C VAL A 210 2.17 -28.34 4.75
N THR A 211 3.34 -28.37 5.38
CA THR A 211 3.50 -28.06 6.81
C THR A 211 4.10 -26.68 7.02
N ILE A 212 3.54 -25.91 7.95
CA ILE A 212 4.10 -24.62 8.38
C ILE A 212 4.99 -24.75 9.62
N ASN A 213 5.32 -25.98 10.06
CA ASN A 213 6.21 -26.17 11.21
C ASN A 213 7.58 -25.51 10.97
N GLY A 214 7.99 -24.69 11.94
CA GLY A 214 9.24 -23.91 11.87
C GLY A 214 9.14 -22.61 11.08
N TYR A 215 7.96 -22.27 10.54
CA TYR A 215 7.67 -20.93 10.04
C TYR A 215 7.13 -20.04 11.17
N GLN A 216 7.39 -18.74 11.05
CA GLN A 216 6.99 -17.73 12.02
C GLN A 216 6.22 -16.62 11.33
N GLY A 217 5.24 -16.05 12.04
CA GLY A 217 4.58 -14.82 11.64
C GLY A 217 5.48 -13.60 11.80
N PHE A 218 4.94 -12.45 11.42
CA PHE A 218 5.59 -11.15 11.55
C PHE A 218 5.05 -10.41 12.75
N ASP A 219 5.94 -9.85 13.57
CA ASP A 219 5.49 -8.88 14.57
C ASP A 219 4.92 -7.65 13.84
N PHE A 220 3.64 -7.37 14.10
CA PHE A 220 2.92 -6.29 13.44
C PHE A 220 3.28 -4.91 13.97
N GLU A 221 4.02 -4.82 15.09
CA GLU A 221 4.64 -3.58 15.57
C GLU A 221 6.07 -3.37 15.00
N GLU A 222 6.70 -4.41 14.43
CA GLU A 222 8.06 -4.32 13.86
C GLU A 222 8.02 -3.81 12.40
N PHE A 223 7.89 -2.48 12.29
CA PHE A 223 7.63 -1.78 11.02
C PHE A 223 8.60 -2.15 9.89
N ASP A 224 9.90 -2.11 10.13
CA ASP A 224 10.92 -2.34 9.09
C ASP A 224 10.89 -3.77 8.56
N ARG A 225 10.74 -4.74 9.46
CA ARG A 225 10.69 -6.16 9.08
C ARG A 225 9.43 -6.46 8.28
N LEU A 226 8.28 -5.94 8.71
CA LEU A 226 7.03 -6.12 7.98
C LEU A 226 7.05 -5.40 6.62
N SER A 227 7.68 -4.22 6.55
CA SER A 227 7.90 -3.51 5.28
C SER A 227 8.77 -4.33 4.32
N HIS A 228 9.89 -4.91 4.79
CA HIS A 228 10.71 -5.80 3.98
C HIS A 228 9.97 -7.06 3.53
N ALA A 229 9.07 -7.59 4.36
CA ALA A 229 8.24 -8.75 4.01
C ALA A 229 7.26 -8.42 2.87
N LEU A 230 6.63 -7.25 2.90
CA LEU A 230 5.75 -6.80 1.83
C LEU A 230 6.52 -6.48 0.54
N TRP A 231 7.70 -5.86 0.61
CA TRP A 231 8.57 -5.70 -0.56
C TRP A 231 8.97 -7.02 -1.19
N PHE A 232 9.30 -8.02 -0.37
CA PHE A 232 9.53 -9.39 -0.83
C PHE A 232 8.30 -9.97 -1.54
N LEU A 233 7.10 -9.81 -0.95
CA LEU A 233 5.85 -10.28 -1.54
C LEU A 233 5.59 -9.64 -2.92
N LEU A 234 5.73 -8.31 -3.04
CA LEU A 234 5.55 -7.61 -4.31
C LEU A 234 6.59 -8.06 -5.36
N SER A 235 7.81 -8.36 -4.93
CA SER A 235 8.85 -8.92 -5.80
C SER A 235 8.48 -10.32 -6.30
N GLU A 236 7.92 -11.17 -5.44
CA GLU A 236 7.41 -12.49 -5.83
C GLU A 236 6.20 -12.36 -6.77
N PHE A 237 5.27 -11.43 -6.53
CA PHE A 237 4.17 -11.15 -7.45
C PHE A 237 4.68 -10.72 -8.83
N LYS A 238 5.66 -9.83 -8.89
CA LYS A 238 6.30 -9.41 -10.15
C LYS A 238 6.96 -10.57 -10.87
N LYS A 239 7.69 -11.44 -10.14
CA LYS A 239 8.33 -12.65 -10.68
C LYS A 239 7.29 -13.63 -11.26
N ASN A 240 6.14 -13.75 -10.60
CA ASN A 240 4.99 -14.54 -11.05
C ASN A 240 4.10 -13.81 -12.08
N LYS A 241 4.53 -12.64 -12.58
CA LYS A 241 3.85 -11.84 -13.61
C LYS A 241 2.44 -11.35 -13.23
N TYR A 242 2.18 -11.16 -11.94
CA TYR A 242 0.93 -10.53 -11.50
C TYR A 242 0.96 -9.05 -11.87
N LYS A 243 -0.14 -8.52 -12.41
CA LYS A 243 -0.22 -7.09 -12.72
C LYS A 243 -0.56 -6.30 -11.47
N GLU A 244 0.07 -5.14 -11.29
CA GLU A 244 -0.20 -4.25 -10.15
C GLU A 244 -1.68 -3.85 -10.03
N GLU A 245 -2.32 -3.58 -11.17
CA GLU A 245 -3.75 -3.25 -11.26
C GLU A 245 -4.69 -4.43 -10.93
N GLU A 246 -4.15 -5.63 -10.69
CA GLU A 246 -4.89 -6.81 -10.26
C GLU A 246 -4.67 -7.13 -8.78
N ILE A 247 -3.86 -6.35 -8.06
CA ILE A 247 -3.52 -6.56 -6.65
C ILE A 247 -4.30 -5.58 -5.75
N MET A 248 -4.82 -6.11 -4.64
CA MET A 248 -5.43 -5.38 -3.52
C MET A 248 -4.74 -5.74 -2.21
N ILE A 249 -4.45 -4.75 -1.37
CA ILE A 249 -3.98 -4.95 0.01
C ILE A 249 -5.10 -4.56 0.97
N ASP A 250 -5.58 -5.52 1.75
CA ASP A 250 -6.53 -5.26 2.84
C ASP A 250 -5.81 -4.74 4.07
N ILE A 251 -6.25 -3.60 4.58
CA ILE A 251 -5.71 -2.95 5.77
C ILE A 251 -6.68 -3.00 6.96
N THR A 252 -7.73 -3.82 6.87
CA THR A 252 -8.74 -3.97 7.92
C THR A 252 -8.21 -4.79 9.08
N GLY A 253 -7.49 -5.87 8.75
CA GLY A 253 -6.89 -6.76 9.74
C GLY A 253 -5.56 -6.22 10.29
N GLY A 254 -5.24 -6.62 11.52
CA GLY A 254 -3.96 -6.32 12.17
C GLY A 254 -3.99 -5.11 13.11
N GLN A 255 -2.81 -4.53 13.35
CA GLN A 255 -2.61 -3.36 14.20
C GLN A 255 -2.42 -2.11 13.34
N LYS A 256 -2.50 -0.91 13.92
CA LYS A 256 -2.33 0.35 13.17
C LYS A 256 -1.08 0.39 12.26
N PRO A 257 0.09 -0.17 12.65
CA PRO A 257 1.25 -0.18 11.76
C PRO A 257 1.02 -1.00 10.48
N THR A 258 0.23 -2.08 10.51
CA THR A 258 -0.06 -2.88 9.30
C THR A 258 -0.79 -2.05 8.26
N SER A 259 -1.72 -1.19 8.68
CA SER A 259 -2.42 -0.28 7.78
C SER A 259 -1.50 0.77 7.17
N VAL A 260 -0.56 1.34 7.96
CA VAL A 260 0.42 2.33 7.47
C VAL A 260 1.35 1.69 6.44
N ILE A 261 1.86 0.49 6.73
CA ILE A 261 2.78 -0.22 5.83
C ILE A 261 2.03 -0.68 4.59
N GLY A 262 0.85 -1.27 4.73
CA GLY A 262 0.00 -1.65 3.59
C GLY A 262 -0.22 -0.47 2.66
N ALA A 263 -0.54 0.70 3.23
CA ALA A 263 -0.72 1.92 2.46
C ALA A 263 0.55 2.42 1.77
N SER A 264 1.69 2.42 2.46
CA SER A 264 2.95 2.89 1.88
C SER A 264 3.42 2.04 0.70
N MET A 265 3.07 0.75 0.68
CA MET A 265 3.37 -0.15 -0.43
C MET A 265 2.60 0.16 -1.71
N THR A 266 1.55 1.00 -1.65
CA THR A 266 0.76 1.37 -2.83
C THR A 266 1.25 2.64 -3.53
N PHE A 267 2.18 3.37 -2.90
CA PHE A 267 2.63 4.65 -3.42
C PHE A 267 3.24 4.52 -4.81
N ASN A 268 2.67 5.26 -5.77
CA ASN A 268 3.06 5.27 -7.19
C ASN A 268 2.94 3.91 -7.90
N LEU A 269 2.16 2.99 -7.36
CA LEU A 269 1.82 1.72 -8.00
C LEU A 269 0.34 1.70 -8.36
N LYS A 270 -0.06 0.76 -9.22
CA LYS A 270 -1.49 0.52 -9.50
C LYS A 270 -2.19 -0.40 -8.48
N ILE A 271 -1.44 -0.80 -7.45
CA ILE A 271 -1.94 -1.58 -6.31
C ILE A 271 -2.85 -0.67 -5.49
N LYS A 272 -4.05 -1.13 -5.14
CA LYS A 272 -4.97 -0.36 -4.30
C LYS A 272 -5.08 -0.97 -2.89
N LEU A 273 -5.59 -0.15 -1.97
CA LEU A 273 -5.94 -0.57 -0.62
C LEU A 273 -7.43 -0.86 -0.55
N GLN A 274 -7.80 -1.78 0.30
CA GLN A 274 -9.18 -1.89 0.77
C GLN A 274 -9.26 -1.86 2.29
N TYR A 275 -10.39 -1.37 2.77
CA TYR A 275 -10.78 -1.42 4.17
C TYR A 275 -12.23 -1.88 4.25
N VAL A 276 -12.49 -2.88 5.07
CA VAL A 276 -13.84 -3.32 5.40
C VAL A 276 -14.26 -2.56 6.65
N GLN A 277 -15.32 -1.75 6.54
CA GLN A 277 -15.79 -0.96 7.65
C GLN A 277 -16.18 -1.86 8.83
N THR A 278 -15.80 -1.46 10.04
CA THR A 278 -16.12 -2.21 11.27
C THR A 278 -17.47 -1.82 11.87
N ASN A 279 -18.04 -0.69 11.40
CA ASN A 279 -19.38 -0.22 11.74
C ASN A 279 -20.28 -0.26 10.51
N LEU A 280 -21.59 -0.19 10.72
CA LEU A 280 -22.57 -0.02 9.66
C LEU A 280 -22.12 1.09 8.70
N PRO A 281 -22.19 0.87 7.37
CA PRO A 281 -22.83 -0.27 6.68
C PRO A 281 -21.94 -1.51 6.42
N TRP A 282 -20.78 -1.65 7.07
CA TRP A 282 -19.82 -2.76 6.88
C TRP A 282 -19.39 -2.97 5.42
N HIS A 283 -19.33 -1.88 4.67
CA HIS A 283 -18.94 -1.92 3.28
C HIS A 283 -17.44 -2.08 3.13
N VAL A 284 -17.06 -2.68 1.99
CA VAL A 284 -15.69 -2.60 1.51
C VAL A 284 -15.53 -1.26 0.82
N VAL A 285 -14.53 -0.50 1.26
CA VAL A 285 -14.10 0.75 0.62
C VAL A 285 -12.68 0.56 0.09
N SER A 286 -12.34 1.26 -0.99
CA SER A 286 -11.00 1.23 -1.55
C SER A 286 -10.33 2.60 -1.47
N TYR A 287 -9.02 2.60 -1.30
CA TYR A 287 -8.21 3.80 -1.34
C TYR A 287 -7.10 3.65 -2.37
N ASP A 288 -6.82 4.73 -3.07
CA ASP A 288 -5.67 4.86 -3.95
C ASP A 288 -4.78 5.97 -3.39
N VAL A 289 -3.52 5.65 -3.11
CA VAL A 289 -2.59 6.58 -2.50
C VAL A 289 -1.56 7.04 -3.52
N LEU A 290 -1.70 8.32 -3.89
CA LEU A 290 -0.93 8.95 -4.95
C LEU A 290 0.12 9.87 -4.34
N LEU A 291 1.38 9.72 -4.73
CA LEU A 291 2.39 10.77 -4.47
C LEU A 291 2.34 11.77 -5.61
N SER A 292 1.41 12.72 -5.52
CA SER A 292 1.35 13.84 -6.45
C SER A 292 2.33 14.94 -6.07
N SER A 293 2.81 15.71 -7.06
CA SER A 293 3.39 17.04 -6.78
C SER A 293 2.40 17.89 -6.00
N ALA A 294 2.91 18.78 -5.13
CA ALA A 294 2.06 19.65 -4.32
C ALA A 294 1.26 20.63 -5.19
N ASP A 295 0.10 20.21 -5.69
CA ASP A 295 -0.92 21.06 -6.29
C ASP A 295 -1.90 21.54 -5.19
N SER A 296 -2.69 22.57 -5.49
CA SER A 296 -3.63 23.35 -4.66
C SER A 296 -4.77 22.61 -3.94
N GLY A 297 -4.90 21.29 -4.13
CA GLY A 297 -5.83 20.46 -3.37
C GLY A 297 -7.12 20.06 -4.09
N GLU A 298 -7.31 20.42 -5.36
CA GLU A 298 -8.41 19.86 -6.15
C GLU A 298 -8.00 18.45 -6.63
N LEU A 299 -8.81 17.46 -6.25
CA LEU A 299 -8.89 16.18 -6.94
C LEU A 299 -9.97 16.39 -8.00
N ASP A 300 -9.61 16.39 -9.28
CA ASP A 300 -10.62 16.33 -10.33
C ASP A 300 -11.45 15.06 -10.09
N SER A 301 -12.74 15.28 -9.81
CA SER A 301 -13.76 14.28 -9.52
C SER A 301 -13.92 13.28 -10.66
#